data_AF-E9FW40-F1
#
_entry.id   AF-E9FW40-F1
#
_cell.length_a   1.000
_cell.length_b   1.000
_cell.length_c   1.000
_cell.angle_alpha   90.00
_cell.angle_beta   90.00
_cell.angle_gamma   90.00
#
_symmetry.space_group_name_H-M   'P 1'
#
loop_
_entity.id
_entity.type
_entity.pdbx_description
1 polymer ?
#
loop_
_entity_poly.entity_id
_entity_poly.type
_entity_poly.pdbx_seq_one_letter_code
_entity_poly.pdbx_strand_id
1 'polypeptide(L)'
;RQTEASVTKKFRELLLFGNKKEALEWAMTQGLWGHALFLASKMDQRTYSSVMIRFANGLALTDPLQTLYQLMSGRQPTAVTSCGDDKWGDWRPHLAMILSNSTSKSGNNSSELDKKSIVTLGDTLSARGFLLAAHFCYLVAQVEFGNYSNKASKLVLLSSSSSLSFDAFATNEAIQCTEVYEYARQLAAPEFMIPSFQSYKFLYATRLAEHGRPAEALQYCEAVGNILAKSASTYSPSLIDQVYQLGSMLKYSDPQFLTENDGTSLGDPSWLTAL
;
A
#
# COMPACT_ATOMS: atom_id res chain seq x y z
N ARG A 1 -39.98 -4.39 -29.02
CA ARG A 1 -38.55 -3.98 -28.97
C ARG A 1 -38.25 -3.22 -30.25
N GLN A 2 -37.75 -1.99 -30.19
CA GLN A 2 -37.27 -1.29 -31.40
C GLN A 2 -36.05 -2.05 -31.93
N THR A 3 -35.96 -2.27 -33.24
CA THR A 3 -34.78 -2.88 -33.86
C THR A 3 -33.64 -1.86 -33.91
N GLU A 4 -32.40 -2.34 -33.83
CA GLU A 4 -31.20 -1.48 -33.93
C GLU A 4 -31.23 -0.58 -35.17
N ALA A 5 -31.71 -1.12 -36.31
CA ALA A 5 -31.91 -0.35 -37.55
C ALA A 5 -32.88 0.84 -37.40
N SER A 6 -33.96 0.68 -36.62
CA SER A 6 -34.91 1.76 -36.35
C SER A 6 -34.32 2.84 -35.46
N VAL A 7 -33.52 2.45 -34.46
CA VAL A 7 -32.83 3.39 -33.57
C VAL A 7 -31.81 4.22 -34.36
N THR A 8 -31.03 3.57 -35.23
CA THR A 8 -30.04 4.20 -36.09
C THR A 8 -30.68 5.12 -37.14
N LYS A 9 -31.88 4.78 -37.65
CA LYS A 9 -32.63 5.67 -38.55
C LYS A 9 -32.97 7.00 -37.88
N LYS A 10 -33.51 6.98 -36.66
CA LYS A 10 -33.83 8.20 -35.91
C LYS A 10 -32.57 9.00 -35.53
N PHE A 11 -31.48 8.33 -35.19
CA PHE A 11 -30.17 8.98 -35.00
C PHE A 11 -29.72 9.73 -36.26
N ARG A 12 -29.83 9.10 -37.44
CA ARG A 12 -29.51 9.73 -38.74
C ARG A 12 -30.39 10.94 -39.02
N GLU A 13 -31.70 10.82 -38.79
CA GLU A 13 -32.65 11.94 -38.98
C GLU A 13 -32.25 13.14 -38.13
N LEU A 14 -31.97 12.96 -36.84
CA LEU A 14 -31.51 14.03 -35.94
C LEU A 14 -30.22 14.71 -36.45
N LEU A 15 -29.28 13.94 -36.98
CA LEU A 15 -28.04 14.48 -37.54
C LEU A 15 -28.26 15.23 -38.86
N LEU A 16 -29.19 14.77 -39.72
CA LEU A 16 -29.55 15.48 -40.95
C LEU A 16 -30.15 16.86 -40.65
N PHE A 17 -30.87 17.01 -39.53
CA PHE A 17 -31.36 18.31 -39.06
C PHE A 17 -30.30 19.14 -38.32
N GLY A 18 -29.06 18.65 -38.18
CA GLY A 18 -27.98 19.36 -37.50
C GLY A 18 -28.02 19.28 -35.96
N ASN A 19 -28.97 18.55 -35.37
CA ASN A 19 -29.18 18.46 -33.92
C ASN A 19 -28.21 17.47 -33.25
N LYS A 20 -26.91 17.78 -33.27
CA LYS A 20 -25.85 16.89 -32.74
C LYS A 20 -26.04 16.50 -31.28
N LYS A 21 -26.50 17.42 -30.42
CA LYS A 21 -26.73 17.16 -28.98
C LYS A 21 -27.88 16.17 -28.75
N GLU A 22 -29.00 16.35 -29.45
CA GLU A 22 -30.15 15.45 -29.34
C GLU A 22 -29.83 14.07 -29.94
N ALA A 23 -29.11 14.04 -31.06
CA ALA A 23 -28.63 12.79 -31.64
C ALA A 23 -27.73 12.02 -30.65
N LEU A 24 -26.83 12.72 -29.96
CA LEU A 24 -25.95 12.13 -28.96
C LEU A 24 -26.73 11.56 -27.76
N GLU A 25 -27.65 12.32 -27.17
CA GLU A 25 -28.50 11.85 -26.07
C GLU A 25 -29.38 10.66 -26.49
N TRP A 26 -29.93 10.70 -27.71
CA TRP A 26 -30.69 9.59 -28.28
C TRP A 26 -29.83 8.32 -28.39
N ALA A 27 -28.62 8.44 -28.96
CA ALA A 27 -27.70 7.31 -29.09
C ALA A 27 -27.31 6.71 -27.74
N MET A 28 -27.01 7.54 -26.74
CA MET A 28 -26.67 7.07 -25.39
C MET A 28 -27.86 6.36 -24.72
N THR A 29 -29.06 6.93 -24.82
CA THR A 29 -30.26 6.36 -24.19
C THR A 29 -30.65 5.01 -24.79
N GLN A 30 -30.35 4.81 -26.08
CA GLN A 30 -30.68 3.58 -26.81
C GLN A 30 -29.51 2.59 -26.87
N GLY A 31 -28.36 2.88 -26.23
CA GLY A 31 -27.21 1.98 -26.17
C GLY A 31 -26.35 1.92 -27.44
N LEU A 32 -26.51 2.86 -28.38
CA LEU A 32 -25.68 2.98 -29.59
C LEU A 32 -24.30 3.61 -29.28
N TRP A 33 -23.57 3.02 -28.33
CA TRP A 33 -22.33 3.59 -27.78
C TRP A 33 -21.24 3.82 -28.83
N GLY A 34 -21.11 2.95 -29.84
CA GLY A 34 -20.16 3.15 -30.94
C GLY A 34 -20.40 4.46 -31.71
N HIS A 35 -21.68 4.76 -32.02
CA HIS A 35 -22.06 6.01 -32.67
C HIS A 35 -21.92 7.21 -31.73
N ALA A 36 -22.33 7.05 -30.47
CA ALA A 36 -22.26 8.11 -29.46
C ALA A 36 -20.80 8.53 -29.19
N LEU A 37 -19.89 7.57 -28.96
CA LEU A 37 -18.47 7.80 -28.70
C LEU A 37 -17.77 8.41 -29.92
N PHE A 38 -18.06 7.92 -31.12
CA PHE A 38 -17.50 8.50 -32.34
C PHE A 38 -17.93 9.96 -32.52
N LEU A 39 -19.24 10.25 -32.41
CA LEU A 39 -19.75 11.61 -32.53
C LEU A 39 -19.14 12.52 -31.45
N ALA A 40 -19.13 12.07 -30.18
CA ALA A 40 -18.60 12.82 -29.06
C ALA A 40 -17.11 13.13 -29.21
N SER A 41 -16.31 12.22 -29.80
CA SER A 41 -14.88 12.44 -30.05
C SER A 41 -14.59 13.58 -31.04
N LYS A 42 -15.59 13.97 -31.84
CA LYS A 42 -15.53 15.10 -32.78
C LYS A 42 -16.28 16.35 -32.28
N MET A 43 -16.75 16.32 -31.04
CA MET A 43 -17.33 17.45 -30.34
C MET A 43 -16.27 18.08 -29.41
N ASP A 44 -16.70 18.84 -28.41
CA ASP A 44 -15.82 19.41 -27.40
C ASP A 44 -15.41 18.39 -26.33
N GLN A 45 -14.28 18.65 -25.67
CA GLN A 45 -13.70 17.76 -24.66
C GLN A 45 -14.64 17.48 -23.48
N ARG A 46 -15.47 18.46 -23.09
CA ARG A 46 -16.42 18.31 -21.97
C ARG A 46 -17.53 17.33 -22.34
N THR A 47 -18.07 17.44 -23.55
CA THR A 47 -19.03 16.48 -24.10
C THR A 47 -18.43 15.09 -24.19
N TYR A 48 -17.23 14.94 -24.76
CA TYR A 48 -16.55 13.64 -24.83
C TYR A 48 -16.38 12.99 -23.44
N SER A 49 -15.91 13.77 -22.47
CA SER A 49 -15.69 13.31 -21.09
C SER A 49 -17.01 12.87 -20.43
N SER A 50 -18.10 13.63 -20.63
CA SER A 50 -19.42 13.30 -20.11
C SER A 50 -19.95 11.97 -20.67
N VAL A 51 -19.78 11.73 -21.97
CA VAL A 51 -20.19 10.49 -22.64
C VAL A 51 -19.38 9.30 -22.13
N MET A 52 -18.06 9.46 -21.99
CA MET A 52 -17.17 8.43 -21.43
C MET A 52 -17.59 8.03 -20.01
N ILE A 53 -17.92 9.01 -19.15
CA ILE A 53 -18.41 8.76 -17.79
C ILE A 53 -19.73 7.98 -17.83
N ARG A 54 -20.68 8.38 -18.68
CA ARG A 54 -21.98 7.72 -18.77
C ARG A 54 -21.85 6.28 -19.30
N PHE A 55 -20.94 6.05 -20.25
CA PHE A 55 -20.61 4.71 -20.75
C PHE A 55 -20.01 3.84 -19.64
N ALA A 56 -19.00 4.34 -18.94
CA ALA A 56 -18.35 3.61 -17.84
C ALA A 56 -19.35 3.23 -16.73
N ASN A 57 -20.25 4.15 -16.37
CA ASN A 57 -21.29 3.91 -15.37
C ASN A 57 -22.44 3.01 -15.87
N GLY A 58 -22.49 2.72 -17.18
CA GLY A 58 -23.43 1.75 -17.75
C GLY A 58 -22.97 0.30 -17.63
N LEU A 59 -21.69 0.07 -17.31
CA LEU A 59 -21.15 -1.25 -16.98
C LEU A 59 -21.61 -1.71 -15.59
N ALA A 60 -21.59 -3.02 -15.37
CA ALA A 60 -21.85 -3.57 -14.05
C ALA A 60 -20.83 -3.03 -13.03
N LEU A 61 -21.31 -2.64 -11.84
CA LEU A 61 -20.47 -2.07 -10.78
C LEU A 61 -19.35 -3.04 -10.35
N THR A 62 -19.63 -4.33 -10.40
CA THR A 62 -18.68 -5.41 -10.07
C THR A 62 -17.69 -5.72 -11.19
N ASP A 63 -17.84 -5.12 -12.38
CA ASP A 63 -16.95 -5.38 -13.50
C ASP A 63 -15.66 -4.52 -13.37
N PRO A 64 -14.47 -5.13 -13.31
CA PRO A 64 -13.21 -4.40 -13.25
C PRO A 64 -12.98 -3.45 -14.45
N LEU A 65 -13.66 -3.66 -15.59
CA LEU A 65 -13.65 -2.72 -16.72
C LEU A 65 -14.18 -1.35 -16.32
N GLN A 66 -15.19 -1.28 -15.46
CA GLN A 66 -15.69 0.00 -14.94
C GLN A 66 -14.60 0.73 -14.14
N THR A 67 -13.81 -0.02 -13.36
CA THR A 67 -12.71 0.55 -12.57
C THR A 67 -11.67 1.20 -13.46
N LEU A 68 -11.27 0.51 -14.52
CA LEU A 68 -10.34 1.05 -15.50
C LEU A 68 -10.90 2.31 -16.18
N TYR A 69 -12.15 2.26 -16.65
CA TYR A 69 -12.72 3.40 -17.39
C TYR A 69 -12.93 4.63 -16.51
N GLN A 70 -13.29 4.45 -15.24
CA GLN A 70 -13.36 5.56 -14.28
C GLN A 70 -11.96 6.16 -14.02
N LEU A 71 -10.94 5.31 -13.87
CA LEU A 71 -9.56 5.74 -13.67
C LEU A 71 -9.01 6.49 -14.89
N MET A 72 -9.21 5.95 -16.10
CA MET A 72 -8.82 6.60 -17.36
C MET A 72 -9.54 7.93 -17.58
N SER A 73 -10.71 8.12 -16.96
CA SER A 73 -11.44 9.39 -16.96
C SER A 73 -10.95 10.37 -15.90
N GLY A 74 -9.83 10.07 -15.22
CA GLY A 74 -9.25 10.90 -14.17
C GLY A 74 -10.06 10.94 -12.88
N ARG A 75 -10.88 9.91 -12.63
CA ARG A 75 -11.73 9.82 -11.43
C ARG A 75 -11.34 8.62 -10.59
N GLN A 76 -11.49 8.78 -9.27
CA GLN A 76 -11.34 7.67 -8.35
C GLN A 76 -12.45 6.64 -8.63
N PRO A 77 -12.12 5.36 -8.85
CA PRO A 77 -13.12 4.35 -9.15
C PRO A 77 -14.07 4.09 -7.98
N THR A 78 -15.36 3.99 -8.23
CA THR A 78 -16.39 3.71 -7.21
C THR A 78 -16.17 2.38 -6.47
N ALA A 79 -15.52 1.41 -7.12
CA ALA A 79 -15.12 0.15 -6.51
C ALA A 79 -14.28 0.35 -5.24
N VAL A 80 -13.38 1.34 -5.20
CA VAL A 80 -12.45 1.48 -4.07
C VAL A 80 -13.13 1.89 -2.77
N THR A 81 -14.36 2.43 -2.83
CA THR A 81 -15.17 2.79 -1.65
C THR A 81 -16.23 1.75 -1.30
N SER A 82 -16.46 0.77 -2.17
CA SER A 82 -17.61 -0.12 -2.08
C SER A 82 -17.25 -1.62 -2.05
N CYS A 83 -16.03 -1.99 -2.44
CA CYS A 83 -15.48 -3.34 -2.38
C CYS A 83 -15.55 -3.97 -0.97
N GLY A 84 -15.84 -5.28 -0.92
CA GLY A 84 -15.96 -6.05 0.32
C GLY A 84 -17.38 -6.09 0.91
N ASP A 85 -18.40 -5.77 0.10
CA ASP A 85 -19.83 -5.97 0.43
C ASP A 85 -20.24 -7.20 -0.39
N ASP A 86 -21.17 -8.02 0.10
CA ASP A 86 -21.65 -9.22 -0.61
C ASP A 86 -22.14 -8.87 -2.03
N LYS A 87 -22.55 -7.61 -2.23
CA LYS A 87 -23.00 -7.03 -3.51
C LYS A 87 -21.88 -6.62 -4.47
N TRP A 88 -20.70 -6.25 -3.95
CA TRP A 88 -19.61 -5.68 -4.75
C TRP A 88 -18.53 -6.70 -5.12
N GLY A 89 -18.51 -7.85 -4.47
CA GLY A 89 -17.64 -8.97 -4.84
C GLY A 89 -16.18 -8.75 -4.46
N ASP A 90 -15.30 -9.41 -5.21
CA ASP A 90 -13.87 -9.54 -4.93
C ASP A 90 -13.09 -8.25 -5.26
N TRP A 91 -12.32 -7.74 -4.30
CA TRP A 91 -11.50 -6.54 -4.48
C TRP A 91 -10.26 -6.77 -5.37
N ARG A 92 -9.79 -8.03 -5.49
CA ARG A 92 -8.52 -8.36 -6.15
C ARG A 92 -8.49 -7.96 -7.63
N PRO A 93 -9.52 -8.25 -8.45
CA PRO A 93 -9.53 -7.84 -9.86
C PRO A 93 -9.53 -6.32 -10.02
N HIS A 94 -10.22 -5.59 -9.14
CA HIS A 94 -10.23 -4.12 -9.17
C HIS A 94 -8.84 -3.54 -8.88
N LEU A 95 -8.15 -4.04 -7.86
CA LEU A 95 -6.76 -3.64 -7.59
C LEU A 95 -5.84 -4.00 -8.76
N ALA A 96 -5.97 -5.21 -9.32
CA ALA A 96 -5.16 -5.66 -10.45
C ALA A 96 -5.34 -4.74 -11.67
N MET A 97 -6.56 -4.28 -11.94
CA MET A 97 -6.83 -3.31 -13.01
C MET A 97 -6.12 -1.98 -12.79
N ILE A 98 -6.14 -1.45 -11.56
CA ILE A 98 -5.45 -0.19 -11.22
C ILE A 98 -3.93 -0.37 -11.38
N LEU A 99 -3.35 -1.43 -10.82
CA LEU A 99 -1.90 -1.67 -10.87
C LEU A 99 -1.39 -1.90 -12.29
N SER A 100 -2.09 -2.71 -13.08
CA SER A 100 -1.65 -3.11 -14.44
C SER A 100 -1.75 -1.97 -15.45
N ASN A 101 -2.65 -1.01 -15.19
CA ASN A 101 -2.90 0.13 -16.08
C ASN A 101 -2.46 1.46 -15.45
N SER A 102 -1.68 1.41 -14.36
CA SER A 102 -1.18 2.62 -13.72
C SER A 102 -0.33 3.40 -14.71
N THR A 103 -0.72 4.65 -14.93
CA THR A 103 -0.08 5.53 -15.94
C THR A 103 1.15 6.22 -15.35
N SER A 104 2.06 5.45 -14.74
CA SER A 104 3.36 5.96 -14.27
C SER A 104 4.22 6.60 -15.37
N LYS A 105 3.83 6.41 -16.64
CA LYS A 105 4.52 6.91 -17.84
C LYS A 105 3.96 8.19 -18.46
N SER A 106 2.84 8.72 -17.96
CA SER A 106 2.28 9.98 -18.44
C SER A 106 2.41 11.00 -17.31
N GLY A 107 3.35 11.96 -17.43
CA GLY A 107 3.81 12.90 -16.40
C GLY A 107 2.77 13.89 -15.84
N ASN A 108 1.58 13.42 -15.52
CA ASN A 108 0.47 14.17 -14.96
C ASN A 108 0.10 13.57 -13.58
N ASN A 109 -0.77 14.26 -12.83
CA ASN A 109 -1.29 13.88 -11.50
C ASN A 109 -1.99 12.49 -11.43
N SER A 110 -1.93 11.67 -12.49
CA SER A 110 -2.53 10.34 -12.56
C SER A 110 -1.83 9.32 -11.66
N SER A 111 -0.52 9.41 -11.45
CA SER A 111 0.21 8.57 -10.49
C SER A 111 -0.29 8.79 -9.04
N GLU A 112 -0.62 10.03 -8.70
CA GLU A 112 -1.18 10.37 -7.38
C GLU A 112 -2.62 9.86 -7.23
N LEU A 113 -3.43 9.94 -8.29
CA LEU A 113 -4.78 9.38 -8.29
C LEU A 113 -4.77 7.87 -8.11
N ASP A 114 -3.86 7.16 -8.79
CA ASP A 114 -3.70 5.70 -8.66
C ASP A 114 -3.34 5.34 -7.23
N LYS A 115 -2.30 5.96 -6.66
CA LYS A 115 -1.88 5.77 -5.26
C LYS A 115 -3.03 6.06 -4.30
N LYS A 116 -3.73 7.20 -4.46
CA LYS A 116 -4.88 7.57 -3.64
C LYS A 116 -6.00 6.53 -3.74
N SER A 117 -6.31 6.04 -4.93
CA SER A 117 -7.34 5.02 -5.16
C SER A 117 -7.03 3.71 -4.46
N ILE A 118 -5.77 3.26 -4.52
CA ILE A 118 -5.32 2.05 -3.82
C ILE A 118 -5.38 2.25 -2.30
N VAL A 119 -4.96 3.42 -1.79
CA VAL A 119 -5.06 3.73 -0.35
C VAL A 119 -6.53 3.73 0.10
N THR A 120 -7.44 4.35 -0.65
CA THR A 120 -8.88 4.34 -0.34
C THR A 120 -9.46 2.93 -0.37
N LEU A 121 -9.01 2.06 -1.29
CA LEU A 121 -9.39 0.64 -1.28
C LEU A 121 -8.92 -0.04 0.02
N GLY A 122 -7.67 0.21 0.43
CA GLY A 122 -7.13 -0.29 1.70
C GLY A 122 -7.93 0.19 2.91
N ASP A 123 -8.30 1.47 2.94
CA ASP A 123 -9.09 2.07 4.02
C ASP A 123 -10.48 1.39 4.13
N THR A 124 -11.13 1.18 2.98
CA THR A 124 -12.43 0.51 2.91
C THR A 124 -12.35 -0.93 3.38
N LEU A 125 -11.31 -1.68 2.97
CA LEU A 125 -11.09 -3.06 3.39
C LEU A 125 -10.80 -3.15 4.89
N SER A 126 -10.00 -2.22 5.42
CA SER A 126 -9.68 -2.13 6.85
C SER A 126 -10.93 -1.87 7.68
N ALA A 127 -11.76 -0.90 7.27
CA ALA A 127 -13.03 -0.57 7.94
C ALA A 127 -14.02 -1.75 7.98
N ARG A 128 -13.85 -2.73 7.07
CA ARG A 128 -14.67 -3.95 7.00
C ARG A 128 -14.03 -5.17 7.67
N GLY A 129 -12.88 -5.01 8.30
CA GLY A 129 -12.17 -6.08 9.01
C GLY A 129 -11.26 -6.95 8.13
N PHE A 130 -11.07 -6.62 6.86
CA PHE A 130 -10.16 -7.34 5.96
C PHE A 130 -8.71 -6.82 6.10
N LEU A 131 -8.11 -7.05 7.26
CA LEU A 131 -6.79 -6.52 7.63
C LEU A 131 -5.69 -6.83 6.60
N LEU A 132 -5.54 -8.10 6.23
CA LEU A 132 -4.48 -8.53 5.30
C LEU A 132 -4.65 -7.93 3.91
N ALA A 133 -5.90 -7.79 3.46
CA ALA A 133 -6.21 -7.16 2.18
C ALA A 133 -5.88 -5.66 2.22
N ALA A 134 -6.21 -4.98 3.33
CA ALA A 134 -5.83 -3.59 3.53
C ALA A 134 -4.31 -3.38 3.54
N HIS A 135 -3.57 -4.22 4.28
CA HIS A 135 -2.11 -4.18 4.31
C HIS A 135 -1.51 -4.41 2.92
N PHE A 136 -2.06 -5.35 2.14
CA PHE A 136 -1.63 -5.56 0.76
C PHE A 136 -1.78 -4.28 -0.07
N CYS A 137 -2.94 -3.62 0.00
CA CYS A 137 -3.17 -2.33 -0.67
C CYS A 137 -2.15 -1.27 -0.24
N TYR A 138 -1.87 -1.13 1.06
CA TYR A 138 -0.89 -0.16 1.56
C TYR A 138 0.54 -0.44 1.09
N LEU A 139 0.92 -1.73 1.02
CA LEU A 139 2.24 -2.14 0.52
C LEU A 139 2.41 -1.81 -0.95
N VAL A 140 1.45 -2.16 -1.81
CA VAL A 140 1.56 -1.86 -3.25
C VAL A 140 1.43 -0.36 -3.55
N ALA A 141 0.71 0.39 -2.71
CA ALA A 141 0.67 1.86 -2.76
C ALA A 141 1.92 2.54 -2.18
N GLN A 142 2.88 1.77 -1.63
CA GLN A 142 4.06 2.29 -0.96
C GLN A 142 3.69 3.34 0.11
N VAL A 143 2.76 2.97 0.99
CA VAL A 143 2.46 3.74 2.20
C VAL A 143 3.60 3.54 3.19
N GLU A 144 4.05 4.64 3.79
CA GLU A 144 5.11 4.59 4.79
C GLU A 144 4.63 3.90 6.08
N PHE A 145 5.56 3.18 6.71
CA PHE A 145 5.32 2.59 8.02
C PHE A 145 5.40 3.69 9.09
N GLY A 146 4.35 3.77 9.90
CA GLY A 146 4.25 4.74 10.99
C GLY A 146 4.64 4.15 12.34
N ASN A 147 4.27 4.87 13.40
CA ASN A 147 4.47 4.50 14.79
C ASN A 147 3.17 4.05 15.43
N TYR A 148 3.22 3.10 16.36
CA TYR A 148 2.03 2.58 17.05
C TYR A 148 1.27 3.64 17.86
N SER A 149 1.99 4.63 18.39
CA SER A 149 1.41 5.78 19.11
C SER A 149 0.58 6.69 18.20
N ASN A 150 0.92 6.76 16.91
CA ASN A 150 0.19 7.55 15.93
C ASN A 150 -0.97 6.74 15.35
N LYS A 151 -2.18 7.02 15.85
CA LYS A 151 -3.43 6.36 15.40
C LYS A 151 -3.84 6.70 13.96
N ALA A 152 -3.21 7.68 13.32
CA ALA A 152 -3.39 7.94 11.89
C ALA A 152 -2.55 7.00 11.00
N SER A 153 -1.59 6.25 11.57
CA SER A 153 -0.74 5.33 10.82
C SER A 153 -1.57 4.18 10.26
N LYS A 154 -1.58 4.05 8.93
CA LYS A 154 -2.27 2.96 8.22
C LYS A 154 -1.51 1.64 8.28
N LEU A 155 -0.20 1.70 8.48
CA LEU A 155 0.71 0.56 8.48
C LEU A 155 1.75 0.76 9.59
N VAL A 156 1.95 -0.24 10.44
CA VAL A 156 2.95 -0.20 11.54
C VAL A 156 3.70 -1.52 11.63
N LEU A 157 2.97 -2.64 11.80
CA LEU A 157 3.48 -4.00 11.61
C LEU A 157 2.56 -4.71 10.63
N LEU A 158 3.12 -5.59 9.81
CA LEU A 158 2.35 -6.46 8.95
C LEU A 158 1.61 -7.52 9.77
N SER A 159 0.51 -8.01 9.21
CA SER A 159 -0.36 -9.01 9.83
C SER A 159 -0.97 -8.67 11.20
N SER A 160 -0.84 -7.44 11.71
CA SER A 160 -1.39 -7.05 13.01
C SER A 160 -2.02 -5.66 13.00
N SER A 161 -3.09 -5.48 13.79
CA SER A 161 -3.86 -4.23 13.83
C SER A 161 -3.43 -3.33 14.98
N SER A 162 -3.11 -2.07 14.68
CA SER A 162 -2.74 -1.03 15.66
C SER A 162 -3.91 -0.59 16.57
N SER A 163 -5.11 -1.14 16.36
CA SER A 163 -6.27 -0.99 17.24
C SER A 163 -6.22 -1.89 18.47
N LEU A 164 -5.40 -2.94 18.46
CA LEU A 164 -5.23 -3.86 19.59
C LEU A 164 -4.39 -3.22 20.71
N SER A 165 -4.35 -3.84 21.88
CA SER A 165 -3.36 -3.51 22.91
C SER A 165 -1.95 -3.78 22.40
N PHE A 166 -0.94 -3.15 22.99
CA PHE A 166 0.43 -3.25 22.50
C PHE A 166 0.93 -4.71 22.45
N ASP A 167 0.66 -5.49 23.50
CA ASP A 167 1.09 -6.89 23.56
C ASP A 167 0.40 -7.78 22.52
N ALA A 168 -0.89 -7.56 22.27
CA ALA A 168 -1.65 -8.28 21.24
C ALA A 168 -1.32 -7.79 19.82
N PHE A 169 -0.84 -6.56 19.69
CA PHE A 169 -0.39 -5.97 18.43
C PHE A 169 1.00 -6.48 18.03
N ALA A 170 1.97 -6.35 18.93
CA ALA A 170 3.38 -6.62 18.66
C ALA A 170 3.72 -8.10 18.88
N THR A 171 3.01 -9.02 18.23
CA THR A 171 3.32 -10.46 18.33
C THR A 171 4.60 -10.80 17.56
N ASN A 172 5.21 -11.95 17.88
CA ASN A 172 6.43 -12.39 17.18
C ASN A 172 6.16 -12.61 15.69
N GLU A 173 4.99 -13.13 15.34
CA GLU A 173 4.58 -13.38 13.95
C GLU A 173 4.46 -12.08 13.16
N ALA A 174 3.92 -11.01 13.77
CA ALA A 174 3.81 -9.70 13.14
C ALA A 174 5.19 -9.06 12.90
N ILE A 175 6.10 -9.22 13.87
CA ILE A 175 7.48 -8.75 13.76
C ILE A 175 8.20 -9.51 12.65
N GLN A 176 8.17 -10.85 12.67
CA GLN A 176 8.79 -11.71 11.66
C GLN A 176 8.22 -11.44 10.26
N CYS A 177 6.90 -11.28 10.13
CA CYS A 177 6.27 -10.95 8.84
C CYS A 177 6.76 -9.60 8.29
N THR A 178 6.91 -8.61 9.16
CA THR A 178 7.44 -7.28 8.78
C THR A 178 8.92 -7.35 8.41
N GLU A 179 9.69 -8.16 9.13
CA GLU A 179 11.11 -8.40 8.84
C GLU A 179 11.32 -9.09 7.50
N VAL A 180 10.52 -10.10 7.16
CA VAL A 180 10.56 -10.74 5.84
C VAL A 180 10.28 -9.74 4.72
N TYR A 181 9.35 -8.81 4.93
CA TYR A 181 9.09 -7.74 3.97
C TYR A 181 10.27 -6.77 3.84
N GLU A 182 10.85 -6.32 4.96
CA GLU A 182 12.03 -5.44 4.94
C GLU A 182 13.20 -6.12 4.22
N TYR A 183 13.46 -7.39 4.51
CA TYR A 183 14.49 -8.18 3.83
C TYR A 183 14.21 -8.32 2.33
N ALA A 184 12.98 -8.65 1.93
CA ALA A 184 12.60 -8.76 0.53
C ALA A 184 12.80 -7.44 -0.24
N ARG A 185 12.56 -6.30 0.42
CA ARG A 185 12.85 -4.97 -0.12
C ARG A 185 14.34 -4.69 -0.22
N GLN A 186 15.13 -5.13 0.76
CA GLN A 186 16.59 -4.99 0.77
C GLN A 186 17.27 -5.74 -0.37
N LEU A 187 16.72 -6.88 -0.81
CA LEU A 187 17.21 -7.60 -1.98
C LEU A 187 17.21 -6.75 -3.25
N ALA A 188 16.29 -5.79 -3.38
CA ALA A 188 16.24 -4.86 -4.51
C ALA A 188 16.92 -3.51 -4.21
N ALA A 189 16.93 -3.08 -2.95
CA ALA A 189 17.50 -1.82 -2.51
C ALA A 189 18.22 -2.02 -1.16
N PRO A 190 19.54 -2.29 -1.15
CA PRO A 190 20.27 -2.67 0.07
C PRO A 190 20.18 -1.70 1.24
N GLU A 191 20.01 -0.40 0.95
CA GLU A 191 19.84 0.66 1.96
C GLU A 191 18.40 0.78 2.49
N PHE A 192 17.46 -0.04 2.00
CA PHE A 192 16.08 0.01 2.46
C PHE A 192 15.99 -0.42 3.92
N MET A 193 15.34 0.40 4.72
CA MET A 193 15.06 0.12 6.11
C MET A 193 13.79 0.83 6.54
N ILE A 194 13.11 0.28 7.55
CA ILE A 194 11.92 0.87 8.15
C ILE A 194 12.32 1.49 9.50
N PRO A 195 12.32 2.84 9.65
CA PRO A 195 12.81 3.48 10.88
C PRO A 195 12.01 3.11 12.12
N SER A 196 10.68 3.13 12.02
CA SER A 196 9.83 2.75 13.14
C SER A 196 9.92 1.27 13.49
N PHE A 197 10.51 0.42 12.63
CA PHE A 197 10.61 -1.01 12.86
C PHE A 197 11.73 -1.40 13.83
N GLN A 198 12.74 -0.55 14.02
CA GLN A 198 13.92 -0.88 14.85
C GLN A 198 13.57 -1.13 16.32
N SER A 199 12.58 -0.43 16.87
CA SER A 199 12.08 -0.67 18.22
C SER A 199 11.44 -2.05 18.39
N TYR A 200 10.79 -2.58 17.35
CA TYR A 200 10.20 -3.91 17.38
C TYR A 200 11.24 -5.02 17.18
N LYS A 201 12.28 -4.78 16.39
CA LYS A 201 13.44 -5.69 16.34
C LYS A 201 14.11 -5.80 17.71
N PHE A 202 14.27 -4.69 18.41
CA PHE A 202 14.77 -4.70 19.79
C PHE A 202 13.83 -5.44 20.75
N LEU A 203 12.52 -5.21 20.67
CA LEU A 203 11.53 -5.97 21.45
C LEU A 203 11.61 -7.49 21.17
N TYR A 204 11.89 -7.88 19.94
CA TYR A 204 12.10 -9.29 19.60
C TYR A 204 13.41 -9.83 20.20
N ALA A 205 14.48 -9.03 20.20
CA ALA A 205 15.74 -9.37 20.85
C ALA A 205 15.58 -9.59 22.37
N THR A 206 14.82 -8.73 23.06
CA THR A 206 14.56 -8.91 24.51
C THR A 206 13.83 -10.23 24.76
N ARG A 207 12.81 -10.55 23.94
CA ARG A 207 12.09 -11.82 24.03
C ARG A 207 13.01 -13.01 23.79
N LEU A 208 13.89 -12.96 22.79
CA LEU A 208 14.87 -14.02 22.53
C LEU A 208 15.79 -14.24 23.73
N ALA A 209 16.30 -13.16 24.33
CA ALA A 209 17.14 -13.23 25.52
C ALA A 209 16.40 -13.88 26.70
N GLU A 210 15.17 -13.47 26.97
CA GLU A 210 14.31 -14.04 28.02
C GLU A 210 14.02 -15.54 27.81
N HIS A 211 13.97 -16.00 26.56
CA HIS A 211 13.74 -17.40 26.21
C HIS A 211 15.04 -18.21 26.06
N GLY A 212 16.17 -17.69 26.54
CA GLY A 212 17.45 -18.41 26.57
C GLY A 212 18.15 -18.52 25.22
N ARG A 213 17.93 -17.54 24.33
CA ARG A 213 18.55 -17.46 22.99
C ARG A 213 19.49 -16.22 22.91
N PRO A 214 20.52 -16.11 23.76
CA PRO A 214 21.29 -14.88 23.92
C PRO A 214 22.17 -14.55 22.71
N ALA A 215 22.67 -15.55 21.98
CA ALA A 215 23.46 -15.32 20.76
C ALA A 215 22.62 -14.69 19.63
N GLU A 216 21.38 -15.15 19.44
CA GLU A 216 20.46 -14.57 18.46
C GLU A 216 20.02 -13.16 18.89
N ALA A 217 19.71 -12.97 20.18
CA ALA A 217 19.40 -11.65 20.73
C ALA A 217 20.55 -10.65 20.52
N LEU A 218 21.80 -11.07 20.72
CA LEU A 218 22.98 -10.24 20.47
C LEU A 218 23.08 -9.81 19.00
N GLN A 219 22.84 -10.71 18.05
CA GLN A 219 22.84 -10.39 16.62
C GLN A 219 21.80 -9.33 16.27
N TYR A 220 20.59 -9.41 16.86
CA TYR A 220 19.59 -8.36 16.69
C TYR A 220 20.04 -7.04 17.33
N CYS A 221 20.63 -7.06 18.53
CA CYS A 221 21.16 -5.86 19.19
C CYS A 221 22.25 -5.19 18.35
N GLU A 222 23.17 -5.95 17.77
CA GLU A 222 24.21 -5.42 16.89
C GLU A 222 23.63 -4.82 15.61
N ALA A 223 22.70 -5.53 14.95
CA ALA A 223 22.07 -5.04 13.73
C ALA A 223 21.29 -3.73 13.97
N VAL A 224 20.49 -3.68 15.03
CA VAL A 224 19.77 -2.47 15.45
C VAL A 224 20.75 -1.38 15.87
N GLY A 225 21.77 -1.72 16.65
CA GLY A 225 22.76 -0.77 17.16
C GLY A 225 23.50 -0.04 16.03
N ASN A 226 23.93 -0.77 15.01
CA ASN A 226 24.55 -0.19 13.82
C ASN A 226 23.62 0.81 13.08
N ILE A 227 22.30 0.56 13.06
CA ILE A 227 21.32 1.48 12.47
C ILE A 227 21.13 2.72 13.35
N LEU A 228 21.02 2.52 14.67
CA LEU A 228 20.86 3.62 15.63
C LEU A 228 22.08 4.55 15.61
N ALA A 229 23.30 4.01 15.59
CA ALA A 229 24.54 4.79 15.53
C ALA A 229 24.61 5.67 14.26
N LYS A 230 24.17 5.15 13.11
CA LYS A 230 24.11 5.90 11.85
C LYS A 230 23.08 7.03 11.84
N SER A 231 22.05 6.96 12.69
CA SER A 231 20.89 7.87 12.63
C SER A 231 20.41 8.28 14.03
N ALA A 232 21.34 8.55 14.95
CA ALA A 232 21.06 8.77 16.37
C ALA A 232 20.03 9.89 16.64
N SER A 233 20.01 10.94 15.82
CA SER A 233 19.04 12.05 15.94
C SER A 233 17.58 11.66 15.67
N THR A 234 17.35 10.51 15.02
CA THR A 234 16.01 10.02 14.66
C THR A 234 15.38 9.20 15.78
N TYR A 235 16.19 8.66 16.69
CA TYR A 235 15.74 7.72 17.71
C TYR A 235 15.79 8.33 19.11
N SER A 236 14.93 7.85 20.01
CA SER A 236 14.93 8.30 21.39
C SER A 236 16.20 7.86 22.12
N PRO A 237 16.84 8.72 22.94
CA PRO A 237 18.01 8.34 23.74
C PRO A 237 17.77 7.11 24.63
N SER A 238 16.55 6.92 25.12
CA SER A 238 16.16 5.75 25.92
C SER A 238 16.28 4.43 25.15
N LEU A 239 15.99 4.42 23.84
CA LEU A 239 16.13 3.22 23.02
C LEU A 239 17.61 2.88 22.81
N ILE A 240 18.44 3.89 22.57
CA ILE A 240 19.88 3.74 22.40
C ILE A 240 20.50 3.14 23.66
N ASP A 241 20.17 3.71 24.83
CA ASP A 241 20.62 3.20 26.13
C ASP A 241 20.15 1.76 26.41
N GLN A 242 18.89 1.43 26.10
CA GLN A 242 18.38 0.07 26.26
C GLN A 242 19.08 -0.95 25.36
N VAL A 243 19.37 -0.59 24.10
CA VAL A 243 20.13 -1.45 23.17
C VAL A 243 21.56 -1.63 23.67
N TYR A 244 22.20 -0.57 24.15
CA TYR A 244 23.54 -0.62 24.73
C TYR A 244 23.58 -1.54 25.97
N GLN A 245 22.64 -1.38 26.91
CA GLN A 245 22.58 -2.19 28.13
C GLN A 245 22.40 -3.68 27.81
N LEU A 246 21.43 -4.02 26.96
CA LEU A 246 21.19 -5.42 26.59
C LEU A 246 22.39 -5.99 25.82
N GLY A 247 22.94 -5.24 24.87
CA GLY A 247 24.15 -5.66 24.14
C GLY A 247 25.35 -5.90 25.05
N SER A 248 25.59 -4.99 26.02
CA SER A 248 26.70 -5.10 26.97
C SER A 248 26.56 -6.33 27.89
N MET A 249 25.34 -6.69 28.26
CA MET A 249 25.06 -7.94 28.98
C MET A 249 25.29 -9.18 28.11
N LEU A 250 24.90 -9.12 26.84
CA LEU A 250 24.92 -10.27 25.93
C LEU A 250 26.25 -10.48 25.21
N LYS A 251 27.17 -9.50 25.19
CA LYS A 251 28.42 -9.54 24.40
C LYS A 251 29.27 -10.79 24.58
N TYR A 252 29.25 -11.42 25.75
CA TYR A 252 29.96 -12.67 26.04
C TYR A 252 29.34 -13.91 25.37
N SER A 253 28.20 -13.75 24.70
CA SER A 253 27.53 -14.82 23.94
C SER A 253 28.10 -14.97 22.52
N ASP A 254 28.93 -14.04 22.07
CA ASP A 254 29.66 -14.15 20.81
C ASP A 254 30.96 -14.95 21.01
N PRO A 255 31.10 -16.12 20.37
CA PRO A 255 32.34 -16.90 20.44
C PRO A 255 33.55 -16.15 19.88
N GLN A 256 33.37 -15.28 18.88
CA GLN A 256 34.46 -14.54 18.25
C GLN A 256 35.05 -13.51 19.23
N PHE A 257 34.17 -12.78 19.93
CA PHE A 257 34.53 -11.84 20.99
C PHE A 257 35.35 -12.48 22.13
N LEU A 258 35.10 -13.77 22.44
CA LEU A 258 35.86 -14.52 23.44
C LEU A 258 37.23 -15.01 22.93
N THR A 259 37.35 -15.33 21.63
CA THR A 259 38.60 -15.83 21.04
C THR A 259 39.62 -14.75 20.70
N GLU A 260 39.18 -13.51 20.45
CA GLU A 260 40.09 -12.42 20.05
C GLU A 260 40.88 -11.80 21.22
N ASN A 261 40.56 -12.13 22.48
CA ASN A 261 41.15 -11.49 23.65
C ASN A 261 41.64 -12.48 24.72
N ASP A 262 42.89 -12.93 24.57
CA ASP A 262 43.67 -13.69 25.56
C ASP A 262 44.01 -12.85 26.82
N GLY A 263 43.03 -12.60 27.69
CA GLY A 263 43.28 -12.28 29.11
C GLY A 263 43.42 -10.80 29.52
N THR A 264 43.11 -9.82 28.67
CA THR A 264 42.93 -8.42 29.09
C THR A 264 41.44 -8.05 29.23
N SER A 265 41.13 -7.05 30.08
CA SER A 265 39.75 -6.62 30.36
C SER A 265 38.94 -6.45 29.09
N LEU A 266 37.89 -7.26 28.91
CA LEU A 266 37.02 -7.17 27.73
C LEU A 266 36.35 -5.80 27.69
N GLY A 267 36.83 -4.93 26.80
CA GLY A 267 36.17 -3.68 26.42
C GLY A 267 34.87 -3.95 25.65
N ASP A 268 34.14 -2.90 25.29
CA ASP A 268 32.96 -3.07 24.45
C ASP A 268 33.33 -3.22 22.97
N PRO A 269 32.61 -4.06 22.20
CA PRO A 269 32.78 -4.16 20.75
C PRO A 269 32.50 -2.80 20.08
N SER A 270 33.07 -2.61 18.89
CA SER A 270 33.04 -1.32 18.17
C SER A 270 31.64 -0.77 17.95
N TRP A 271 30.67 -1.63 17.62
CA TRP A 271 29.27 -1.23 17.43
C TRP A 271 28.62 -0.75 18.74
N LEU A 272 29.00 -1.30 19.89
CA LEU A 272 28.52 -0.84 21.20
C LEU A 272 29.13 0.51 21.57
N THR A 273 30.40 0.73 21.26
CA THR A 273 31.06 2.03 21.51
C THR A 273 30.57 3.15 20.59
N ALA A 274 29.88 2.79 19.50
CA ALA A 274 29.34 3.74 18.52
C ALA A 274 27.91 4.21 18.84
N LEU A 275 27.27 3.63 19.85
CA LEU A 275 25.95 4.03 20.37
C LEU A 275 26.06 5.19 21.37
#